data_AF-A0AAE7D6E0-F1
#
_entry.id   AF-A0AAE7D6E0-F1
#
_cell.length_a   1.000
_cell.length_b   1.000
_cell.length_c   1.000
_cell.angle_alpha   90.00
_cell.angle_beta   90.00
_cell.angle_gamma   90.00
#
_symmetry.space_group_name_H-M   'P 1'
#
loop_
_entity.id
_entity.type
_entity.pdbx_description
1 polymer ?
#
loop_
_entity_poly.entity_id
_entity_poly.type
_entity_poly.pdbx_seq_one_letter_code
_entity_poly.pdbx_strand_id
1 'polypeptide(L)'
;MTVDIEVNSAKDIDALKTHNTDDIDTLNLYIYTSVSLKFISKLKNLKSLLIAGSVKDYSPLSQCKSMTALTISTKGTVNTLDFLQELSLETLKLEGFTSKTENLTFPVLPSLRNVEISGVAKINDLAFLEDFSAMEKLSLFELSTRRLLNFSPLKQMRELRLTNMFHLQGLSELATINPSAKIYIREFFINRKIKNDKKEALLKVLPELKHLDTIELSINQEKFSKEDLLRLSPAT
;
A
#
# COMPACT_ATOMS: atom_id res chain seq x y z
N MET A 1 3.55 23.73 -7.12
CA MET A 1 5.00 23.49 -7.29
C MET A 1 5.47 22.42 -6.33
N THR A 2 6.47 21.66 -6.76
CA THR A 2 7.13 20.62 -5.94
C THR A 2 8.33 21.20 -5.20
N VAL A 3 8.47 20.85 -3.92
CA VAL A 3 9.63 21.17 -3.10
C VAL A 3 10.17 19.89 -2.47
N ASP A 4 11.47 19.68 -2.58
CA ASP A 4 12.20 18.57 -1.96
C ASP A 4 13.09 19.12 -0.84
N ILE A 5 13.05 18.49 0.34
CA ILE A 5 13.87 18.90 1.49
C ILE A 5 14.52 17.68 2.12
N GLU A 6 15.85 17.70 2.17
CA GLU A 6 16.63 16.85 3.06
C GLU A 6 16.71 17.49 4.44
N VAL A 7 16.21 16.79 5.46
CA VAL A 7 16.15 17.26 6.84
C VAL A 7 17.25 16.56 7.64
N ASN A 8 18.44 17.14 7.59
CA ASN A 8 19.61 16.83 8.41
C ASN A 8 19.60 17.60 9.74
N SER A 9 18.88 18.72 9.79
CA SER A 9 18.65 19.56 10.96
C SER A 9 17.25 20.18 10.93
N ALA A 10 16.71 20.58 12.09
CA ALA A 10 15.42 21.27 12.13
C ALA A 10 15.41 22.61 11.37
N LYS A 11 16.58 23.21 11.11
CA LYS A 11 16.71 24.46 10.35
C LYS A 11 16.49 24.25 8.86
N ASP A 12 16.61 23.02 8.35
CA ASP A 12 16.50 22.77 6.90
C ASP A 12 15.06 23.03 6.41
N ILE A 13 14.08 22.99 7.30
CA ILE A 13 12.70 23.42 7.04
C ILE A 13 12.60 24.90 6.67
N ASP A 14 13.59 25.73 7.05
CA ASP A 14 13.63 27.14 6.67
C ASP A 14 13.79 27.33 5.16
N ALA A 15 14.16 26.31 4.39
CA ALA A 15 14.09 26.32 2.93
C ALA A 15 12.67 26.64 2.41
N LEU A 16 11.62 26.36 3.20
CA LEU A 16 10.25 26.76 2.84
C LEU A 16 10.04 28.28 2.88
N LYS A 17 10.86 29.04 3.62
CA LYS A 17 10.74 30.51 3.71
C LYS A 17 11.13 31.23 2.42
N THR A 18 11.90 30.58 1.55
CA THR A 18 12.27 31.14 0.24
C THR A 18 11.16 30.95 -0.80
N HIS A 19 10.06 30.29 -0.42
CA HIS A 19 8.95 29.94 -1.28
C HIS A 19 7.67 30.60 -0.78
N ASN A 20 6.78 30.96 -1.69
CA ASN A 20 5.41 31.25 -1.33
C ASN A 20 4.70 29.93 -0.98
N THR A 21 4.21 29.81 0.24
CA THR A 21 3.61 28.57 0.75
C THR A 21 2.32 28.18 0.01
N ASP A 22 1.62 29.15 -0.57
CA ASP A 22 0.40 28.90 -1.32
C ASP A 22 0.68 28.26 -2.69
N ASP A 23 1.91 28.37 -3.20
CA ASP A 23 2.31 27.77 -4.47
C ASP A 23 2.75 26.31 -4.31
N ILE A 24 2.98 25.83 -3.07
CA ILE A 24 3.45 24.47 -2.78
C ILE A 24 2.25 23.51 -2.80
N ASP A 25 2.23 22.63 -3.80
CA ASP A 25 1.22 21.56 -3.94
C ASP A 25 1.82 20.17 -3.70
N THR A 26 3.13 20.04 -3.77
CA THR A 26 3.85 18.79 -3.54
C THR A 26 5.06 19.05 -2.64
N LEU A 27 5.19 18.26 -1.57
CA LEU A 27 6.32 18.33 -0.65
C LEU A 27 6.89 16.94 -0.43
N ASN A 28 8.19 16.79 -0.63
CA ASN A 28 8.92 15.56 -0.30
C ASN A 28 9.93 15.85 0.82
N LEU A 29 9.82 15.12 1.91
CA LEU A 29 10.68 15.26 3.09
C LEU A 29 11.52 14.00 3.27
N TYR A 30 12.84 14.15 3.20
CA TYR A 30 13.82 13.10 3.47
C TYR A 30 14.45 13.37 4.84
N ILE A 31 13.93 12.72 5.87
CA ILE A 31 14.16 13.03 7.27
C ILE A 31 15.23 12.10 7.87
N TYR A 32 16.41 12.67 8.13
CA TYR A 32 17.53 12.00 8.78
C TYR A 32 17.64 12.34 10.28
N THR A 33 16.91 13.36 10.75
CA THR A 33 16.85 13.75 12.16
C THR A 33 15.43 14.08 12.61
N SER A 34 15.17 14.06 13.91
CA SER A 34 13.83 14.36 14.46
C SER A 34 13.41 15.78 14.11
N VAL A 35 12.27 15.93 13.44
CA VAL A 35 11.65 17.21 13.11
C VAL A 35 10.16 17.23 13.46
N SER A 36 9.65 18.40 13.84
CA SER A 36 8.22 18.61 14.08
C SER A 36 7.52 18.94 12.77
N LEU A 37 6.39 18.28 12.48
CA LEU A 37 5.59 18.56 11.28
C LEU A 37 4.61 19.75 11.44
N LYS A 38 4.63 20.49 12.56
CA LYS A 38 3.67 21.60 12.80
C LYS A 38 3.64 22.65 11.69
N PHE A 39 4.75 22.86 10.98
CA PHE A 39 4.84 23.81 9.87
C PHE A 39 3.92 23.47 8.70
N ILE A 40 3.54 22.20 8.53
CA ILE A 40 2.79 21.72 7.37
C ILE A 40 1.39 22.33 7.28
N SER A 41 0.83 22.74 8.42
CA SER A 41 -0.45 23.46 8.51
C SER A 41 -0.46 24.79 7.75
N LYS A 42 0.71 25.35 7.42
CA LYS A 42 0.85 26.56 6.61
C LYS A 42 0.71 26.31 5.10
N LEU A 43 0.84 25.07 4.66
CA LEU A 43 0.80 24.68 3.24
C LEU A 43 -0.64 24.38 2.83
N LYS A 44 -1.45 25.42 2.63
CA LYS A 44 -2.90 25.31 2.42
C LYS A 44 -3.29 24.55 1.15
N ASN A 45 -2.42 24.61 0.13
CA ASN A 45 -2.64 23.99 -1.18
C ASN A 45 -1.89 22.67 -1.35
N LEU A 46 -1.33 22.11 -0.28
CA LEU A 46 -0.60 20.84 -0.34
C LEU A 46 -1.54 19.70 -0.74
N LYS A 47 -1.29 19.12 -1.92
CA LYS A 47 -2.03 18.00 -2.49
C LYS A 47 -1.32 16.66 -2.30
N SER A 48 0.02 16.69 -2.37
CA SER A 48 0.85 15.48 -2.29
C SER A 48 1.96 15.65 -1.26
N LEU A 49 2.12 14.67 -0.38
CA LEU A 49 3.17 14.63 0.62
C LEU A 49 3.89 13.28 0.61
N LEU A 50 5.21 13.33 0.52
CA LEU A 50 6.08 12.20 0.82
C LEU A 50 6.88 12.49 2.09
N ILE A 51 6.89 11.54 3.01
CA ILE A 51 7.75 11.55 4.19
C ILE A 51 8.57 10.27 4.17
N ALA A 52 9.88 10.39 3.99
CA ALA A 52 10.85 9.31 4.12
C ALA A 52 11.70 9.55 5.36
N GLY A 53 11.50 8.77 6.42
CA GLY A 53 12.24 8.89 7.68
C GLY A 53 11.36 8.77 8.92
N SER A 54 11.95 8.94 10.10
CA SER A 54 11.24 8.76 11.37
C SER A 54 10.59 10.06 11.85
N VAL A 55 9.27 10.05 11.98
CA VAL A 55 8.47 11.14 12.57
C VAL A 55 7.81 10.65 13.85
N LYS A 56 7.87 11.48 14.91
CA LYS A 56 7.27 11.16 16.21
C LYS A 56 5.77 11.40 16.27
N ASP A 57 5.29 12.40 15.53
CA ASP A 57 3.91 12.86 15.59
C ASP A 57 3.42 13.28 14.20
N TYR A 58 2.47 12.52 13.66
CA TYR A 58 1.80 12.78 12.38
C TYR A 58 0.51 13.60 12.54
N SER A 59 0.07 13.92 13.77
CA SER A 59 -1.17 14.67 14.00
C SER A 59 -1.28 16.02 13.25
N PRO A 60 -0.19 16.76 12.97
CA PRO A 60 -0.29 17.98 12.17
C PRO A 60 -0.82 17.77 10.75
N LEU A 61 -0.68 16.56 10.18
CA LEU A 61 -1.17 16.23 8.85
C LEU A 61 -2.70 16.34 8.74
N SER A 62 -3.43 16.20 9.86
CA SER A 62 -4.89 16.35 9.91
C SER A 62 -5.41 17.70 9.43
N GLN A 63 -4.53 18.72 9.38
CA GLN A 63 -4.86 20.08 8.94
C GLN A 63 -4.73 20.27 7.42
N CYS A 64 -4.10 19.33 6.70
CA CYS A 64 -3.85 19.43 5.26
C CYS A 64 -5.08 18.98 4.45
N LYS A 65 -6.17 19.74 4.52
CA LYS A 65 -7.48 19.36 3.92
C LYS A 65 -7.47 19.20 2.40
N SER A 66 -6.52 19.84 1.71
CA SER A 66 -6.33 19.74 0.27
C SER A 66 -5.55 18.48 -0.16
N MET A 67 -5.00 17.72 0.79
CA MET A 67 -4.15 16.57 0.51
C MET A 67 -4.96 15.41 -0.03
N THR A 68 -4.57 14.92 -1.21
CA THR A 68 -5.18 13.76 -1.88
C THR A 68 -4.21 12.59 -1.99
N ALA A 69 -2.90 12.81 -1.84
CA ALA A 69 -1.88 11.76 -1.89
C ALA A 69 -0.92 11.86 -0.70
N LEU A 70 -0.70 10.72 -0.03
CA LEU A 70 0.24 10.61 1.07
C LEU A 70 1.11 9.37 0.91
N THR A 71 2.42 9.55 1.02
CA THR A 71 3.41 8.47 1.13
C THR A 71 4.15 8.60 2.46
N ILE A 72 4.13 7.55 3.28
CA ILE A 72 4.92 7.44 4.50
C ILE A 72 5.87 6.25 4.35
N SER A 73 7.17 6.53 4.33
CA SER A 73 8.23 5.53 4.33
C SER A 73 9.06 5.71 5.59
N THR A 74 8.95 4.79 6.54
CA THR A 74 9.58 4.97 7.85
C THR A 74 9.98 3.63 8.44
N LYS A 75 11.15 3.55 9.09
CA LYS A 75 11.54 2.36 9.88
C LYS A 75 10.99 2.39 11.31
N GLY A 76 10.21 3.42 11.65
CA GLY A 76 9.60 3.58 12.96
C GLY A 76 8.43 2.62 13.22
N THR A 77 7.81 2.78 14.37
CA THR A 77 6.58 2.06 14.72
C THR A 77 5.36 2.91 14.40
N VAL A 78 4.41 2.36 13.64
CA VAL A 78 3.10 2.96 13.38
C VAL A 78 2.04 1.91 13.71
N ASN A 79 1.10 2.25 14.60
CA ASN A 79 0.01 1.35 15.01
C ASN A 79 -1.37 1.91 14.63
N THR A 80 -1.52 3.24 14.61
CA THR A 80 -2.76 3.90 14.24
C THR A 80 -2.49 5.02 13.25
N LEU A 81 -3.49 5.31 12.41
CA LEU A 81 -3.48 6.35 11.39
C LEU A 81 -4.66 7.30 11.56
N ASP A 82 -5.09 7.52 12.81
CA ASP A 82 -6.29 8.30 13.14
C ASP A 82 -6.22 9.77 12.66
N PHE A 83 -5.00 10.29 12.46
CA PHE A 83 -4.78 11.62 11.89
C PHE A 83 -5.29 11.75 10.44
N LEU A 84 -5.60 10.63 9.76
CA LEU A 84 -6.19 10.61 8.43
C LEU A 84 -7.71 10.80 8.43
N GLN A 85 -8.38 10.71 9.59
CA GLN A 85 -9.86 10.67 9.70
C GLN A 85 -10.56 11.82 8.98
N GLU A 86 -9.92 12.99 8.96
CA GLU A 86 -10.47 14.22 8.43
C GLU A 86 -9.91 14.60 7.05
N LEU A 87 -9.29 13.64 6.35
CA LEU A 87 -8.67 13.83 5.03
C LEU A 87 -9.46 13.06 3.96
N SER A 88 -9.55 13.65 2.77
CA SER A 88 -10.14 13.01 1.58
C SER A 88 -9.04 12.45 0.67
N LEU A 89 -8.22 11.56 1.22
CA LEU A 89 -7.14 10.92 0.46
C LEU A 89 -7.70 10.03 -0.64
N GLU A 90 -7.11 10.13 -1.84
CA GLU A 90 -7.34 9.25 -2.97
C GLU A 90 -6.23 8.20 -3.12
N THR A 91 -5.01 8.53 -2.68
CA THR A 91 -3.84 7.66 -2.76
C THR A 91 -3.11 7.61 -1.42
N LEU A 92 -2.84 6.40 -0.95
CA LEU A 92 -2.05 6.15 0.26
C LEU A 92 -0.99 5.10 0.00
N LYS A 93 0.26 5.44 0.32
CA LYS A 93 1.40 4.52 0.29
C LYS A 93 2.05 4.44 1.67
N LEU A 94 2.22 3.23 2.18
CA LEU A 94 2.85 2.98 3.47
C LEU A 94 3.97 1.97 3.32
N GLU A 95 5.18 2.35 3.73
CA GLU A 95 6.40 1.60 3.44
C GLU A 95 7.31 1.45 4.67
N GLY A 96 7.84 0.25 4.85
CA GLY A 96 9.04 -0.02 5.67
C GLY A 96 8.87 0.07 7.18
N PHE A 97 7.65 0.24 7.70
CA PHE A 97 7.40 0.45 9.13
C PHE A 97 7.18 -0.85 9.90
N THR A 98 7.20 -0.73 11.23
CA THR A 98 6.89 -1.83 12.14
C THR A 98 5.56 -1.57 12.83
N SER A 99 4.78 -2.62 13.05
CA SER A 99 3.63 -2.57 13.96
C SER A 99 3.95 -3.32 15.25
N LYS A 100 3.44 -2.83 16.39
CA LYS A 100 3.46 -3.58 17.66
C LYS A 100 2.35 -4.63 17.72
N THR A 101 1.31 -4.45 16.91
CA THR A 101 0.12 -5.30 16.82
C THR A 101 0.08 -6.00 15.46
N GLU A 102 -0.69 -7.07 15.36
CA GLU A 102 -0.87 -7.79 14.07
C GLU A 102 -1.76 -7.04 13.09
N ASN A 103 -2.45 -6.00 13.59
CA ASN A 103 -3.43 -5.20 12.87
C ASN A 103 -3.03 -3.72 12.94
N LEU A 104 -3.45 -2.95 11.94
CA LEU A 104 -3.41 -1.50 11.97
C LEU A 104 -4.80 -0.93 12.18
N THR A 105 -4.90 0.10 13.00
CA THR A 105 -6.14 0.87 13.13
C THR A 105 -6.15 1.98 12.09
N PHE A 106 -7.13 1.93 11.19
CA PHE A 106 -7.37 2.94 10.17
C PHE A 106 -8.73 3.59 10.38
N PRO A 107 -8.85 4.91 10.17
CA PRO A 107 -10.15 5.52 9.96
C PRO A 107 -10.72 5.06 8.60
N VAL A 108 -12.05 5.10 8.46
CA VAL A 108 -12.68 4.87 7.16
C VAL A 108 -12.38 6.06 6.23
N LEU A 109 -11.79 5.77 5.08
CA LEU A 109 -11.40 6.76 4.07
C LEU A 109 -12.23 6.57 2.80
N PRO A 110 -13.42 7.21 2.69
CA PRO A 110 -14.38 6.92 1.63
C PRO A 110 -13.90 7.33 0.23
N SER A 111 -12.91 8.21 0.14
CA SER A 111 -12.32 8.67 -1.13
C SER A 111 -11.11 7.84 -1.59
N LEU A 112 -10.65 6.87 -0.79
CA LEU A 112 -9.40 6.17 -1.04
C LEU A 112 -9.54 5.17 -2.19
N ARG A 113 -8.78 5.40 -3.27
CA ARG A 113 -8.83 4.61 -4.51
C ARG A 113 -7.60 3.76 -4.72
N ASN A 114 -6.43 4.24 -4.32
CA ASN A 114 -5.15 3.57 -4.58
C ASN A 114 -4.41 3.35 -3.26
N VAL A 115 -4.16 2.09 -2.92
CA VAL A 115 -3.46 1.70 -1.70
C VAL A 115 -2.24 0.86 -2.04
N GLU A 116 -1.09 1.26 -1.49
CA GLU A 116 0.15 0.50 -1.55
C GLU A 116 0.69 0.28 -0.14
N ILE A 117 0.94 -0.98 0.23
CA ILE A 117 1.51 -1.35 1.53
C ILE A 117 2.70 -2.26 1.30
N SER A 118 3.86 -1.84 1.80
CA SER A 118 5.15 -2.44 1.46
C SER A 118 6.05 -2.62 2.68
N GLY A 119 6.62 -3.80 2.85
CA GLY A 119 7.69 -4.05 3.82
C GLY A 119 7.28 -3.78 5.27
N VAL A 120 6.02 -4.05 5.62
CA VAL A 120 5.51 -3.80 6.96
C VAL A 120 5.59 -5.06 7.82
N ALA A 121 6.47 -5.03 8.82
CA ALA A 121 6.67 -6.16 9.69
C ALA A 121 5.47 -6.39 10.61
N LYS A 122 5.05 -7.66 10.75
CA LYS A 122 4.03 -8.18 11.66
C LYS A 122 2.57 -7.91 11.29
N ILE A 123 2.27 -7.18 10.21
CA ILE A 123 0.89 -7.09 9.71
C ILE A 123 0.50 -8.45 9.15
N ASN A 124 -0.45 -9.10 9.84
CA ASN A 124 -0.95 -10.42 9.48
C ASN A 124 -2.45 -10.40 9.16
N ASP A 125 -3.16 -9.36 9.57
CA ASP A 125 -4.58 -9.16 9.27
C ASP A 125 -4.74 -7.94 8.35
N LEU A 126 -5.45 -8.17 7.24
CA LEU A 126 -5.73 -7.17 6.22
C LEU A 126 -7.20 -6.73 6.20
N ALA A 127 -8.02 -7.19 7.15
CA ALA A 127 -9.47 -6.91 7.17
C ALA A 127 -9.81 -5.41 7.18
N PHE A 128 -8.94 -4.55 7.73
CA PHE A 128 -9.14 -3.09 7.69
C PHE A 128 -9.23 -2.53 6.25
N LEU A 129 -8.68 -3.23 5.25
CA LEU A 129 -8.78 -2.80 3.85
C LEU A 129 -10.20 -2.99 3.29
N GLU A 130 -11.04 -3.81 3.93
CA GLU A 130 -12.43 -4.08 3.51
C GLU A 130 -13.33 -2.84 3.65
N ASP A 131 -12.95 -1.89 4.52
CA ASP A 131 -13.69 -0.65 4.78
C ASP A 131 -13.52 0.40 3.67
N PHE A 132 -12.57 0.21 2.74
CA PHE A 132 -12.27 1.16 1.67
C PHE A 132 -13.09 0.86 0.40
N SER A 133 -14.40 1.04 0.47
CA SER A 133 -15.35 0.66 -0.60
C SER A 133 -15.10 1.29 -1.97
N ALA A 134 -14.39 2.44 -2.02
CA ALA A 134 -14.00 3.13 -3.25
C ALA A 134 -12.67 2.64 -3.85
N MET A 135 -12.00 1.67 -3.21
CA MET A 135 -10.70 1.18 -3.66
C MET A 135 -10.77 0.58 -5.07
N GLU A 136 -9.90 1.07 -5.94
CA GLU A 136 -9.74 0.60 -7.31
C GLU A 136 -8.47 -0.23 -7.48
N LYS A 137 -7.40 0.10 -6.74
CA LYS A 137 -6.10 -0.54 -6.86
C LYS A 137 -5.50 -0.85 -5.49
N LEU A 138 -5.09 -2.10 -5.32
CA LEU A 138 -4.34 -2.56 -4.16
C LEU A 138 -3.00 -3.16 -4.59
N SER A 139 -1.91 -2.66 -4.01
CA SER A 139 -0.58 -3.24 -4.15
C SER A 139 -0.03 -3.64 -2.78
N LEU A 140 0.29 -4.92 -2.63
CA LEU A 140 0.88 -5.48 -1.42
C LEU A 140 2.27 -6.03 -1.74
N PHE A 141 3.28 -5.59 -0.98
CA PHE A 141 4.66 -6.01 -1.15
C PHE A 141 5.28 -6.47 0.17
N GLU A 142 5.86 -7.67 0.17
CA GLU A 142 6.68 -8.17 1.29
C GLU A 142 6.01 -8.12 2.67
N LEU A 143 4.71 -8.44 2.74
CA LEU A 143 3.98 -8.52 4.00
C LEU A 143 4.03 -9.93 4.62
N SER A 144 3.86 -10.00 5.94
CA SER A 144 3.86 -11.26 6.69
C SER A 144 2.50 -11.97 6.74
N THR A 145 1.47 -11.39 6.13
CA THR A 145 0.14 -11.99 6.10
C THR A 145 0.13 -13.39 5.50
N ARG A 146 -0.73 -14.24 6.07
CA ARG A 146 -0.94 -15.62 5.63
C ARG A 146 -2.19 -15.80 4.79
N ARG A 147 -3.10 -14.82 4.80
CA ARG A 147 -4.37 -14.82 4.05
C ARG A 147 -4.63 -13.44 3.46
N LEU A 148 -5.39 -13.41 2.37
CA LEU A 148 -5.89 -12.15 1.81
C LEU A 148 -7.17 -11.74 2.55
N LEU A 149 -7.56 -10.47 2.37
CA LEU A 149 -8.85 -9.95 2.81
C LEU A 149 -10.01 -10.52 1.98
N ASN A 150 -11.25 -10.35 2.47
CA ASN A 150 -12.44 -10.56 1.66
C ASN A 150 -12.63 -9.38 0.69
N PHE A 151 -12.60 -9.64 -0.62
CA PHE A 151 -12.77 -8.59 -1.62
C PHE A 151 -14.24 -8.28 -1.92
N SER A 152 -15.20 -9.03 -1.36
CA SER A 152 -16.63 -8.84 -1.61
C SER A 152 -17.13 -7.41 -1.40
N PRO A 153 -16.68 -6.65 -0.38
CA PRO A 153 -17.09 -5.25 -0.19
C PRO A 153 -16.49 -4.27 -1.23
N LEU A 154 -15.39 -4.65 -1.89
CA LEU A 154 -14.58 -3.78 -2.73
C LEU A 154 -15.03 -3.79 -4.19
N LYS A 155 -16.27 -3.33 -4.43
CA LYS A 155 -16.91 -3.40 -5.76
C LYS A 155 -16.20 -2.62 -6.85
N GLN A 156 -15.41 -1.60 -6.49
CA GLN A 156 -14.67 -0.76 -7.43
C GLN A 156 -13.29 -1.30 -7.80
N MET A 157 -12.86 -2.43 -7.22
CA MET A 157 -11.54 -3.00 -7.48
C MET A 157 -11.35 -3.38 -8.94
N ARG A 158 -10.26 -2.88 -9.52
CA ARG A 158 -9.83 -3.11 -10.91
C ARG A 158 -8.46 -3.74 -11.00
N GLU A 159 -7.64 -3.62 -9.96
CA GLU A 159 -6.27 -4.13 -9.98
C GLU A 159 -5.81 -4.60 -8.60
N LEU A 160 -5.30 -5.82 -8.55
CA LEU A 160 -4.59 -6.37 -7.41
C LEU A 160 -3.17 -6.74 -7.81
N ARG A 161 -2.18 -6.19 -7.11
CA ARG A 161 -0.78 -6.56 -7.25
C ARG A 161 -0.28 -7.18 -5.95
N LEU A 162 0.17 -8.42 -6.04
CA LEU A 162 0.82 -9.14 -4.95
C LEU A 162 2.27 -9.36 -5.37
N THR A 163 3.22 -8.80 -4.63
CA THR A 163 4.65 -8.97 -4.94
C THR A 163 5.40 -9.48 -3.71
N ASN A 164 6.17 -10.56 -3.88
CA ASN A 164 6.98 -11.17 -2.82
C ASN A 164 6.18 -11.48 -1.54
N MET A 165 4.95 -11.97 -1.68
CA MET A 165 4.06 -12.29 -0.56
C MET A 165 4.41 -13.67 0.02
N PHE A 166 5.65 -13.82 0.47
CA PHE A 166 6.26 -15.12 0.78
C PHE A 166 5.57 -15.88 1.93
N HIS A 167 4.84 -15.18 2.81
CA HIS A 167 4.11 -15.77 3.94
C HIS A 167 2.67 -16.17 3.60
N LEU A 168 2.13 -15.70 2.47
CA LEU A 168 0.76 -15.97 2.03
C LEU A 168 0.60 -17.47 1.74
N GLN A 169 -0.33 -18.15 2.41
CA GLN A 169 -0.47 -19.61 2.33
C GLN A 169 -1.52 -20.05 1.31
N GLY A 170 -2.55 -19.24 1.10
CA GLY A 170 -3.67 -19.52 0.20
C GLY A 170 -4.05 -18.32 -0.66
N LEU A 171 -4.84 -18.59 -1.70
CA LEU A 171 -5.35 -17.60 -2.67
C LEU A 171 -6.87 -17.73 -2.88
N SER A 172 -7.57 -18.45 -2.00
CA SER A 172 -9.02 -18.72 -2.12
C SER A 172 -9.85 -17.44 -2.10
N GLU A 173 -9.42 -16.41 -1.38
CA GLU A 173 -10.14 -15.14 -1.30
C GLU A 173 -10.16 -14.41 -2.65
N LEU A 174 -9.26 -14.73 -3.59
CA LEU A 174 -9.34 -14.22 -4.96
C LEU A 174 -10.68 -14.58 -5.63
N ALA A 175 -11.39 -15.61 -5.16
CA ALA A 175 -12.71 -15.96 -5.68
C ALA A 175 -13.80 -14.91 -5.37
N THR A 176 -13.51 -13.98 -4.44
CA THR A 176 -14.44 -12.92 -4.01
C THR A 176 -14.22 -11.58 -4.71
N ILE A 177 -13.17 -11.47 -5.53
CA ILE A 177 -12.83 -10.22 -6.21
C ILE A 177 -13.77 -9.96 -7.40
N ASN A 178 -13.98 -8.69 -7.73
CA ASN A 178 -14.81 -8.30 -8.87
C ASN A 178 -14.26 -8.92 -10.19
N PRO A 179 -15.10 -9.58 -11.03
CA PRO A 179 -14.72 -10.13 -12.33
C PRO A 179 -13.86 -9.21 -13.23
N SER A 180 -14.07 -7.89 -13.19
CA SER A 180 -13.29 -6.94 -14.00
C SER A 180 -11.85 -6.71 -13.50
N ALA A 181 -11.49 -7.24 -12.34
CA ALA A 181 -10.20 -7.01 -11.73
C ALA A 181 -9.09 -7.78 -12.44
N LYS A 182 -7.94 -7.12 -12.62
CA LYS A 182 -6.70 -7.74 -13.09
C LYS A 182 -5.83 -8.12 -11.92
N ILE A 183 -5.33 -9.35 -11.92
CA ILE A 183 -4.49 -9.88 -10.85
C ILE A 183 -3.08 -10.09 -11.36
N TYR A 184 -2.12 -9.47 -10.68
CA TYR A 184 -0.70 -9.62 -10.93
C TYR A 184 -0.03 -10.17 -9.69
N ILE A 185 0.55 -11.37 -9.79
CA ILE A 185 1.33 -12.01 -8.74
C ILE A 185 2.77 -12.08 -9.21
N ARG A 186 3.70 -11.51 -8.45
CA ARG A 186 5.13 -11.49 -8.78
C ARG A 186 5.95 -12.01 -7.61
N GLU A 187 6.83 -12.96 -7.87
CA GLU A 187 7.71 -13.55 -6.86
C GLU A 187 9.15 -13.54 -7.39
N PHE A 188 10.07 -12.98 -6.60
CA PHE A 188 11.49 -12.96 -6.89
C PHE A 188 12.24 -13.72 -5.80
N PHE A 189 12.74 -14.91 -6.13
CA PHE A 189 13.50 -15.75 -5.22
C PHE A 189 14.99 -15.59 -5.49
N ILE A 190 15.61 -14.57 -4.87
CA ILE A 190 17.07 -14.42 -4.86
C ILE A 190 17.59 -15.08 -3.59
N ASN A 191 18.38 -16.17 -3.72
CA ASN A 191 19.02 -16.88 -2.61
C ASN A 191 18.05 -17.29 -1.47
N ARG A 192 16.77 -17.51 -1.78
CA ARG A 192 15.72 -17.83 -0.80
C ARG A 192 15.01 -19.12 -1.17
N LYS A 193 14.81 -20.00 -0.19
CA LYS A 193 14.00 -21.23 -0.36
C LYS A 193 12.53 -20.85 -0.55
N ILE A 194 11.90 -21.40 -1.58
CA ILE A 194 10.45 -21.32 -1.80
C ILE A 194 9.77 -22.05 -0.64
N LYS A 195 9.04 -21.34 0.20
CA LYS A 195 8.25 -21.93 1.31
C LYS A 195 6.80 -22.19 0.92
N ASN A 196 6.25 -21.31 0.10
CA ASN A 196 4.88 -21.37 -0.39
C ASN A 196 4.95 -21.23 -1.92
N ASP A 197 4.70 -22.31 -2.65
CA ASP A 197 4.66 -22.29 -4.11
C ASP A 197 3.37 -21.59 -4.58
N LYS A 198 3.50 -20.36 -5.10
CA LYS A 198 2.34 -19.60 -5.57
C LYS A 198 1.75 -20.16 -6.84
N LYS A 199 2.54 -20.82 -7.68
CA LYS A 199 2.05 -21.48 -8.88
C LYS A 199 1.14 -22.65 -8.48
N GLU A 200 1.59 -23.51 -7.57
CA GLU A 200 0.79 -24.62 -7.06
C GLU A 200 -0.46 -24.13 -6.32
N ALA A 201 -0.34 -23.12 -5.45
CA ALA A 201 -1.47 -22.53 -4.75
C ALA A 201 -2.52 -21.95 -5.71
N LEU A 202 -2.07 -21.28 -6.77
CA LEU A 202 -2.95 -20.72 -7.79
C LEU A 202 -3.63 -21.81 -8.63
N LEU A 203 -2.90 -22.87 -9.02
CA LEU A 203 -3.47 -24.01 -9.75
C LEU A 203 -4.59 -24.71 -8.96
N LYS A 204 -4.47 -24.79 -7.62
CA LYS A 204 -5.50 -25.37 -6.75
C LYS A 204 -6.81 -24.59 -6.74
N VAL A 205 -6.75 -23.26 -6.76
CA VAL A 205 -7.94 -22.40 -6.70
C VAL A 205 -8.45 -21.97 -8.08
N LEU A 206 -7.67 -22.21 -9.15
CA LEU A 206 -8.00 -21.81 -10.52
C LEU A 206 -9.42 -22.20 -10.97
N PRO A 207 -9.99 -23.38 -10.61
CA PRO A 207 -11.37 -23.74 -10.95
C PRO A 207 -12.44 -22.78 -10.38
N GLU A 208 -12.15 -22.08 -9.29
CA GLU A 208 -13.03 -21.09 -8.65
C GLU A 208 -12.88 -19.69 -9.27
N LEU A 209 -11.76 -19.44 -9.96
CA LEU A 209 -11.40 -18.14 -10.54
C LEU A 209 -11.87 -17.98 -12.00
N LYS A 210 -12.87 -18.75 -12.43
CA LYS A 210 -13.39 -18.74 -13.81
C LYS A 210 -13.87 -17.36 -14.26
N HIS A 211 -14.40 -16.58 -13.32
CA HIS A 211 -14.95 -15.24 -13.54
C HIS A 211 -13.90 -14.15 -13.81
N LEU A 212 -12.61 -14.42 -13.62
CA LEU A 212 -11.54 -13.42 -13.79
C LEU A 212 -10.85 -13.56 -15.13
N ASP A 213 -10.87 -12.55 -15.98
CA ASP A 213 -10.24 -12.66 -17.31
C ASP A 213 -8.71 -12.60 -17.25
N THR A 214 -8.15 -11.78 -16.36
CA THR A 214 -6.70 -11.52 -16.29
C THR A 214 -6.10 -11.98 -14.97
N ILE A 215 -5.28 -13.02 -15.06
CA ILE A 215 -4.37 -13.46 -13.99
C ILE A 215 -2.99 -13.62 -14.61
N GLU A 216 -2.01 -12.89 -14.09
CA GLU A 216 -0.61 -13.01 -14.47
C GLU A 216 0.24 -13.38 -13.27
N LEU A 217 0.92 -14.51 -13.37
CA LEU A 217 1.91 -14.95 -12.39
C LEU A 217 3.30 -14.81 -13.00
N SER A 218 4.21 -14.14 -12.30
CA SER A 218 5.63 -14.13 -12.65
C SER A 218 6.45 -14.66 -11.49
N ILE A 219 7.36 -15.59 -11.79
CA ILE A 219 8.31 -16.15 -10.84
C ILE A 219 9.70 -15.98 -11.44
N ASN A 220 10.53 -15.14 -10.82
CA ASN A 220 11.81 -14.72 -11.36
C ASN A 220 11.66 -14.15 -12.79
N GLN A 221 12.15 -14.88 -13.80
CA GLN A 221 12.04 -14.49 -15.22
C GLN A 221 10.89 -15.19 -15.95
N GLU A 222 10.27 -16.20 -15.33
CA GLU A 222 9.15 -16.92 -15.91
C GLU A 222 7.84 -16.14 -15.73
N LYS A 223 6.96 -16.24 -16.71
CA LYS A 223 5.63 -15.63 -16.72
C LYS A 223 4.61 -16.65 -17.17
N PHE A 224 3.47 -16.64 -16.50
CA PHE A 224 2.32 -17.50 -16.78
C PHE A 224 1.08 -16.62 -16.85
N SER A 225 0.42 -16.59 -17.99
CA SER A 225 -0.93 -16.05 -18.11
C SER A 225 -1.96 -17.03 -17.53
N LYS A 226 -3.21 -16.58 -17.36
CA LYS A 226 -4.33 -17.45 -17.00
C LYS A 226 -4.45 -18.65 -17.95
N GLU A 227 -4.26 -18.45 -19.25
CA GLU A 227 -4.32 -19.52 -20.26
C GLU A 227 -3.21 -20.55 -20.05
N ASP A 228 -1.98 -20.11 -19.76
CA ASP A 228 -0.86 -21.01 -19.48
C ASP A 228 -1.14 -21.83 -18.22
N LEU A 229 -1.69 -21.20 -17.18
CA LEU A 229 -2.07 -21.88 -15.93
C LEU A 229 -3.18 -22.92 -16.15
N LEU A 230 -4.17 -22.62 -17.00
CA LEU A 230 -5.24 -23.56 -17.34
C LEU A 230 -4.70 -24.80 -18.07
N ARG A 231 -3.70 -24.65 -18.96
CA ARG A 231 -3.05 -25.78 -19.64
C ARG A 231 -2.25 -26.68 -18.68
N LEU A 232 -1.81 -26.13 -17.55
CA LEU A 232 -1.05 -26.84 -16.52
C LEU A 232 -1.94 -27.47 -15.42
N SER A 233 -3.21 -27.06 -15.34
CA SER A 233 -4.16 -27.62 -14.40
C SER A 233 -4.54 -29.03 -14.88
N PRO A 234 -4.34 -30.09 -14.07
CA PRO A 234 -4.81 -31.42 -14.45
C PRO A 234 -6.31 -31.35 -14.70
N ALA A 235 -6.77 -31.89 -15.83
CA ALA A 235 -8.18 -31.89 -16.19
C ALA A 235 -9.00 -32.47 -15.03
N THR A 236 -9.82 -31.62 -14.40
CA THR A 236 -10.87 -32.02 -13.45
C THR A 236 -11.97 -32.78 -14.17
#